data_AF-A0A3D2RTM2-F1
#
_entry.id   AF-A0A3D2RTM2-F1
#
_cell.length_a   1.000
_cell.length_b   1.000
_cell.length_c   1.000
_cell.angle_alpha   90.00
_cell.angle_beta   90.00
_cell.angle_gamma   90.00
#
_symmetry.space_group_name_H-M   'P 1'
#
loop_
_entity.id
_entity.type
_entity.pdbx_description
1 polymer ?
#
loop_
_entity_poly.entity_id
_entity_poly.type
_entity_poly.pdbx_seq_one_letter_code
_entity_poly.pdbx_strand_id
1 'polypeptide(L)' 'MERIQKYLSHLQNVLDMLSLRDVREVVDMVMSAYENDKQIFAIGNGGSASIASHVSVD' A
#
# COMPACT_ATOMS: atom_id res chain seq x y z
N MET A 1 -18.36 14.85 -14.88
CA MET A 1 -16.96 15.30 -15.07
C MET A 1 -16.34 15.83 -13.77
N GLU A 2 -17.01 16.74 -13.06
CA GLU A 2 -16.50 17.33 -11.80
C GLU A 2 -16.08 16.30 -10.73
N ARG A 3 -16.90 15.29 -10.44
CA ARG A 3 -16.56 14.22 -9.46
C ARG A 3 -15.29 13.45 -9.82
N ILE A 4 -15.07 13.20 -11.11
CA ILE A 4 -13.89 12.48 -11.61
C ILE A 4 -12.65 13.37 -11.43
N GLN A 5 -12.74 14.64 -11.82
CA GLN A 5 -11.65 15.61 -11.65
C GLN A 5 -11.28 15.78 -10.17
N LYS A 6 -12.28 15.84 -9.28
CA LYS A 6 -12.06 15.92 -7.83
C LYS A 6 -11.36 14.67 -7.29
N TYR A 7 -11.78 13.49 -7.72
CA TYR A 7 -11.13 12.24 -7.33
C TYR A 7 -9.65 12.20 -7.78
N LEU A 8 -9.38 12.52 -9.04
CA LEU A 8 -8.02 12.51 -9.58
C LEU A 8 -7.11 13.54 -8.91
N SER A 9 -7.62 14.74 -8.65
CA SER A 9 -6.86 15.78 -7.94
C SER A 9 -6.56 15.37 -6.50
N HIS A 10 -7.52 14.75 -5.82
CA HIS A 10 -7.30 14.23 -4.48
C HIS A 10 -6.26 13.11 -4.46
N LEU A 11 -6.32 12.19 -5.42
CA LEU A 11 -5.35 11.12 -5.56
C LEU A 11 -3.93 11.68 -5.80
N GLN A 12 -3.76 12.66 -6.69
CA GLN A 12 -2.47 13.31 -6.91
C GLN A 12 -1.92 13.93 -5.62
N ASN A 13 -2.74 14.69 -4.89
CA ASN A 13 -2.31 15.27 -3.61
C ASN A 13 -1.89 14.21 -2.59
N VAL A 14 -2.59 13.07 -2.54
CA VAL A 14 -2.22 11.96 -1.64
C VAL A 14 -0.88 11.34 -2.07
N LEU A 15 -0.66 11.17 -3.37
CA LEU A 15 0.61 10.65 -3.89
C LEU A 15 1.78 11.60 -3.62
N ASP A 16 1.57 12.92 -3.72
CA ASP A 16 2.60 13.92 -3.43
C ASP A 16 3.01 13.95 -1.94
N MET A 17 2.13 13.49 -1.04
CA MET A 17 2.42 13.38 0.39
C MET A 17 3.18 12.09 0.75
N LEU A 18 3.31 11.13 -0.17
CA LEU A 18 4.02 9.89 0.11
C LEU A 18 5.54 10.13 0.17
N SER A 19 6.13 9.83 1.32
CA SER A 19 7.58 9.84 1.50
C SER A 19 8.20 8.66 0.75
N LEU A 20 9.00 8.95 -0.28
CA LEU A 20 9.74 7.90 -1.01
C LEU A 20 10.70 7.12 -0.10
N ARG A 21 11.21 7.76 0.95
CA ARG A 21 12.03 7.09 1.97
C ARG A 21 11.21 6.05 2.72
N ASP A 22 10.03 6.42 3.20
CA ASP A 22 9.19 5.52 3.99
C ASP A 22 8.68 4.35 3.12
N VAL A 23 8.39 4.62 1.83
CA VAL A 23 8.10 3.55 0.85
C VAL A 23 9.29 2.60 0.70
N ARG A 24 10.52 3.12 0.60
CA ARG A 24 11.71 2.27 0.51
C ARG A 24 11.91 1.42 1.77
N GLU A 25 11.73 2.00 2.95
CA GLU A 25 11.84 1.28 4.22
C GLU A 25 10.84 0.12 4.33
N VAL A 26 9.60 0.31 3.87
CA VAL A 26 8.59 -0.77 3.83
C VAL A 26 9.01 -1.87 2.85
N VAL A 27 9.50 -1.52 1.66
CA VAL A 27 10.00 -2.50 0.69
C VAL A 27 11.16 -3.31 1.27
N ASP A 28 12.12 -2.65 1.90
CA ASP A 28 13.27 -3.31 2.53
C ASP A 28 12.84 -4.26 3.65
N MET A 29 11.85 -3.87 4.45
CA MET A 29 11.28 -4.72 5.49
C MET A 29 10.61 -5.97 4.92
N VAL A 30 9.83 -5.83 3.84
CA VAL A 30 9.15 -6.96 3.17
C VAL A 30 10.18 -7.91 2.56
N MET A 31 11.19 -7.37 1.87
CA MET A 31 12.26 -8.19 1.27
C MET A 31 13.09 -8.91 2.34
N SER A 32 13.43 -8.22 3.43
CA SER A 32 14.13 -8.82 4.56
C SER A 32 13.32 -9.97 5.19
N ALA A 33 12.01 -9.81 5.35
CA ALA A 33 11.14 -10.88 5.85
C ALA A 33 11.16 -12.10 4.91
N TYR A 34 11.09 -11.88 3.60
CA TYR A 34 11.17 -12.95 2.60
C TYR A 34 12.52 -13.68 2.65
N GLU A 35 13.64 -12.96 2.66
CA GLU A 35 14.99 -13.53 2.69
C GLU A 35 15.31 -14.32 3.97
N ASN A 36 14.60 -14.03 5.06
CA ASN A 36 14.83 -14.63 6.38
C ASN A 36 13.74 -15.65 6.78
N ASP A 37 13.03 -16.22 5.80
CA ASP A 37 11.95 -17.20 5.98
C ASP A 37 10.92 -16.76 7.03
N LYS A 38 10.50 -15.49 6.97
CA LYS A 38 9.47 -14.92 7.84
C LYS A 38 8.13 -14.84 7.13
N GLN A 39 7.07 -14.82 7.93
CA GLN A 39 5.70 -14.67 7.45
C GLN A 39 5.19 -13.26 7.75
N ILE A 40 4.58 -12.63 6.75
CA ILE A 40 3.90 -11.33 6.88
C ILE A 40 2.40 -11.58 7.02
N PHE A 41 1.77 -10.92 8.00
CA PHE A 41 0.33 -10.95 8.20
C PHE A 41 -0.26 -9.58 7.84
N ALA A 42 -1.07 -9.52 6.78
CA ALA A 42 -1.80 -8.32 6.38
C ALA A 42 -3.25 -8.39 6.90
N ILE A 43 -3.72 -7.34 7.58
CA ILE A 43 -5.06 -7.28 8.17
C ILE A 43 -5.67 -5.92 7.86
N GLY A 44 -6.94 -5.90 7.48
CA GLY A 44 -7.67 -4.66 7.18
C GLY A 44 -9.17 -4.83 7.30
N ASN A 45 -9.90 -3.72 7.30
CA ASN A 45 -11.37 -3.68 7.34
C ASN A 45 -11.92 -3.08 6.03
N GLY A 46 -13.15 -3.49 5.65
CA GLY A 46 -13.81 -2.98 4.44
C GLY A 46 -12.94 -3.13 3.19
N GLY A 47 -12.76 -2.06 2.43
CA GLY A 47 -11.89 -2.09 1.24
C GLY A 47 -10.42 -2.44 1.53
N SER A 48 -9.92 -2.13 2.74
CA SER A 48 -8.56 -2.54 3.14
C SER A 48 -8.46 -4.05 3.40
N ALA A 49 -9.56 -4.70 3.80
CA ALA A 49 -9.60 -6.16 3.91
C ALA A 49 -9.42 -6.81 2.54
N SER A 50 -10.02 -6.23 1.49
CA SER A 50 -9.86 -6.70 0.11
C SER A 50 -8.41 -6.57 -0.37
N ILE A 51 -7.73 -5.47 -0.04
CA ILE A 51 -6.29 -5.28 -0.36
C ILE A 51 -5.42 -6.30 0.38
N ALA A 52 -5.66 -6.48 1.68
CA ALA A 52 -4.93 -7.46 2.50
C ALA A 52 -5.10 -8.89 1.95
N SER A 53 -6.32 -9.24 1.51
CA SER A 53 -6.58 -10.53 0.88
C SER A 53 -5.87 -10.67 -0.47
N HIS A 54 -5.84 -9.63 -1.29
CA HIS A 54 -5.16 -9.68 -2.59
C HIS A 54 -3.65 -9.90 -2.43
N VAL A 55 -3.01 -9.09 -1.58
CA VAL A 55 -1.57 -9.18 -1.30
C VAL A 55 -1.17 -10.51 -0.65
N SER A 56 -2.10 -11.21 0.02
CA SER A 56 -1.81 -12.51 0.63
C SER A 56 -1.80 -13.69 -0.36
N VAL A 57 -2.31 -13.49 -1.58
CA VAL A 57 -2.47 -14.54 -2.60
C VAL A 57 -1.58 -14.32 -3.82
N ASP A 58 -1.27 -13.06 -4.13
CA ASP A 58 -0.35 -12.63 -5.21
C ASP A 58 1.13 -12.76 -4.81
#